data_AF-A0AAV2BSW0-F1
#
_entry.id   AF-A0AAV2BSW0-F1
#
_cell.length_a   1.000
_cell.length_b   1.000
_cell.length_c   1.000
_cell.angle_alpha   90.00
_cell.angle_beta   90.00
_cell.angle_gamma   90.00
#
_symmetry.space_group_name_H-M   'P 1'
#
loop_
_entity.id
_entity.type
_entity.pdbx_description
1 polymer ?
#
loop_
_entity_poly.entity_id
_entity_poly.type
_entity_poly.pdbx_seq_one_letter_code
_entity_poly.pdbx_strand_id
1 'polypeptide(L)' 'MDWYDDNEVNQLDWPIQGPDLYLIGNLWNELDCRIKGYNNRPKSVKELACLLQAEWNKILLSIIQTLMNSMPRRVKA' A
#
# COMPACT_ATOMS: atom_id res chain seq x y z
N MET A 1 28.93 -9.47 -0.70
CA MET A 1 27.94 -9.15 -1.74
C MET A 1 26.66 -8.86 -1.02
N ASP A 2 26.03 -7.74 -1.36
CA ASP A 2 24.77 -7.35 -0.76
C ASP A 2 23.64 -8.14 -1.43
N TRP A 3 22.64 -8.57 -0.66
CA TRP A 3 21.50 -9.36 -1.14
C TRP A 3 20.82 -8.72 -2.37
N TYR A 4 20.83 -7.39 -2.44
CA TYR A 4 20.25 -6.64 -3.55
C TYR A 4 21.01 -6.86 -4.87
N ASP A 5 22.33 -6.93 -4.83
CA ASP A 5 23.16 -7.23 -6.00
C ASP A 5 22.96 -8.67 -6.45
N ASP A 6 22.87 -9.61 -5.49
CA ASP A 6 22.66 -11.04 -5.75
C ASP A 6 21.27 -11.34 -6.35
N ASN A 7 20.29 -10.44 -6.17
CA ASN A 7 18.92 -10.61 -6.65
C ASN A 7 18.53 -9.61 -7.76
N GLU A 8 19.50 -8.88 -8.32
CA GLU A 8 19.28 -7.87 -9.37
C GLU A 8 18.20 -6.83 -9.00
N VAL A 9 18.08 -6.51 -7.70
CA VAL A 9 17.10 -5.56 -7.19
C VAL A 9 17.72 -4.16 -7.19
N ASN A 10 17.38 -3.37 -8.20
CA ASN A 10 17.76 -1.96 -8.25
C ASN A 10 17.10 -1.17 -7.11
N GLN A 11 17.91 -0.66 -6.18
CA GLN A 11 17.42 0.24 -5.15
C GLN A 11 17.16 1.63 -5.73
N LEU A 12 16.04 2.23 -5.31
CA LEU A 12 15.74 3.62 -5.59
C LEU A 12 16.29 4.48 -4.44
N ASP A 13 17.05 5.52 -4.77
CA ASP A 13 17.48 6.56 -3.82
C ASP A 13 16.25 7.38 -3.38
N TRP A 14 15.52 6.86 -2.40
CA TRP A 14 14.27 7.44 -1.93
C TRP A 14 14.51 8.56 -0.92
N PRO A 15 13.93 9.76 -1.09
CA PRO A 15 14.04 10.81 -0.08
C PRO A 15 13.28 10.38 1.18
N ILE A 16 13.97 10.38 2.32
CA ILE A 16 13.47 9.93 3.64
C ILE A 16 12.25 10.74 4.12
N GLN A 17 11.95 11.91 3.53
CA GLN A 17 11.02 12.91 4.07
C GLN A 17 9.70 13.09 3.28
N GLY A 18 9.26 12.12 2.49
CA GLY A 18 7.97 12.19 1.80
C GLY A 18 6.83 11.48 2.54
N PRO A 19 6.02 12.15 3.39
CA PRO A 19 4.81 11.55 3.94
C PRO A 19 3.77 11.23 2.85
N ASP A 20 3.80 11.94 1.72
CA ASP A 20 2.93 11.71 0.55
C ASP A 20 3.39 10.56 -0.37
N LEU A 21 4.48 9.90 0.00
CA LEU A 21 5.23 8.98 -0.86
C LEU A 21 5.11 7.51 -0.41
N TYR A 22 4.53 7.24 0.77
CA TYR A 22 4.13 5.88 1.17
C TYR A 22 2.82 5.49 0.49
N LEU A 23 2.88 5.10 -0.78
CA LEU A 23 1.74 4.56 -1.54
C LEU A 23 1.00 3.47 -0.77
N ILE A 24 1.76 2.59 -0.12
CA ILE A 24 1.22 1.52 0.71
C ILE A 24 0.54 2.07 1.97
N GLY A 25 1.04 3.17 2.54
CA GLY A 25 0.42 3.86 3.67
C GLY A 25 -0.95 4.44 3.31
N ASN A 26 -1.09 5.04 2.13
CA ASN A 26 -2.39 5.52 1.65
C ASN A 26 -3.37 4.37 1.41
N LEU A 27 -2.90 3.24 0.87
CA LEU A 27 -3.73 2.04 0.70
C LEU A 27 -4.16 1.46 2.07
N TRP A 28 -3.26 1.46 3.05
CA TRP A 28 -3.58 1.03 4.41
C TRP A 28 -4.61 1.93 5.08
N ASN A 29 -4.50 3.26 4.94
CA ASN A 29 -5.49 4.19 5.45
C ASN A 29 -6.87 3.97 4.83
N GLU A 30 -6.93 3.74 3.51
CA GLU A 30 -8.18 3.41 2.81
C GLU A 30 -8.82 2.11 3.34
N LEU A 31 -8.02 1.06 3.52
CA LEU A 31 -8.49 -0.20 4.10
C LEU A 31 -9.02 -0.02 5.53
N ASP A 32 -8.30 0.74 6.36
CA ASP A 32 -8.69 1.01 7.75
C ASP A 32 -10.01 1.78 7.82
N CYS A 33 -10.19 2.79 6.96
CA CYS A 33 -11.46 3.51 6.82
C CYS A 33 -12.61 2.57 6.42
N ARG A 34 -12.39 1.68 5.45
CA ARG A 34 -13.41 0.72 5.00
C ARG A 34 -13.80 -0.24 6.11
N ILE A 35 -12.83 -0.79 6.83
CA ILE A 35 -13.05 -1.73 7.92
C ILE A 35 -13.80 -1.05 9.08
N LYS A 36 -13.45 0.19 9.42
CA LYS A 36 -14.17 0.98 10.43
C LYS A 36 -15.61 1.27 10.05
N GLY A 37 -15.93 1.33 8.76
CA GLY A 37 -17.27 1.50 8.23
C GLY A 37 -18.17 0.25 8.32
N TYR A 38 -17.63 -0.93 8.62
CA TYR A 38 -18.44 -2.14 8.80
C TYR A 38 -19.20 -2.12 10.13
N ASN A 39 -20.53 -2.23 10.07
CA ASN A 39 -21.40 -2.33 11.25
C ASN A 39 -21.10 -3.58 12.10
N ASN A 40 -20.66 -4.67 11.48
CA ASN A 40 -20.25 -5.88 12.18
C ASN A 40 -18.72 -5.93 12.24
N ARG A 41 -18.15 -5.47 13.37
CA ARG A 41 -16.70 -5.50 13.57
C ARG A 41 -16.20 -6.94 13.70
N PRO A 42 -15.07 -7.29 13.08
CA PRO A 42 -14.47 -8.60 13.25
C PRO A 42 -14.14 -8.84 14.73
N LYS A 43 -14.54 -10.00 15.25
CA LYS A 43 -14.33 -10.39 16.66
C LYS A 43 -13.11 -11.28 16.83
N SER A 44 -12.51 -11.72 15.73
CA SER A 44 -11.28 -12.51 15.71
C SER A 44 -10.28 -11.99 14.69
N VAL A 45 -8.99 -12.28 14.93
CA VAL A 45 -7.90 -11.97 13.99
C VAL A 45 -8.15 -12.63 12.63
N LYS A 46 -8.74 -13.84 12.61
CA LYS A 46 -9.07 -14.55 11.37
C LYS A 46 -10.14 -13.82 10.55
N GLU A 47 -11.20 -13.34 11.21
CA GLU A 47 -12.24 -12.54 10.54
C GLU A 47 -11.68 -11.22 10.00
N LEU A 48 -10.83 -10.55 10.78
CA LEU A 48 -10.17 -9.33 10.34
C LEU A 48 -9.28 -9.58 9.12
N ALA A 49 -8.49 -10.65 9.13
CA ALA A 49 -7.64 -11.02 8.00
C ALA A 49 -8.45 -11.34 6.73
N CYS A 50 -9.55 -12.09 6.87
CA CYS A 50 -10.46 -12.37 5.75
C CYS A 50 -11.10 -11.10 5.18
N LEU A 51 -11.56 -10.19 6.04
CA LEU A 51 -12.13 -8.91 5.62
C LEU A 51 -11.11 -8.01 4.94
N LEU A 52 -9.90 -7.90 5.50
CA LEU A 52 -8.78 -7.18 4.91
C LEU A 52 -8.47 -7.73 3.51
N GLN A 53 -8.38 -9.04 3.36
CA GLN A 53 -8.09 -9.67 2.07
C GLN A 53 -9.23 -9.44 1.07
N ALA A 54 -10.49 -9.52 1.51
CA ALA A 54 -11.64 -9.24 0.67
C ALA A 54 -11.67 -7.77 0.19
N GLU A 55 -11.40 -6.81 1.08
CA GLU A 55 -11.32 -5.39 0.73
C GLU A 55 -10.11 -5.07 -0.14
N TRP A 56 -8.97 -5.69 0.13
CA TRP A 56 -7.77 -5.57 -0.68
C TRP A 56 -8.01 -6.02 -2.13
N ASN A 57 -8.70 -7.15 -2.31
CA ASN A 57 -9.05 -7.67 -3.64
C ASN A 57 -10.04 -6.78 -4.40
N LYS A 58 -10.77 -5.89 -3.72
CA LYS A 58 -11.65 -4.89 -4.36
C LYS A 58 -10.87 -3.67 -4.85
N ILE A 59 -9.64 -3.48 -4.41
CA ILE A 59 -8.79 -2.39 -4.90
C ILE A 59 -8.41 -2.74 -6.34
N LEU A 60 -8.95 -1.96 -7.29
CA LEU A 60 -8.68 -2.15 -8.70
C LEU A 60 -7.19 -1.92 -9.00
N LEU A 61 -6.63 -2.79 -9.84
CA LEU A 61 -5.28 -2.63 -10.38
C LEU A 61 -5.07 -1.26 -11.05
N SER A 62 -6.12 -0.64 -11.58
CA SER A 62 -6.07 0.71 -12.15
C SER A 62 -5.70 1.78 -11.13
N ILE A 63 -6.12 1.63 -9.87
CA ILE A 63 -5.73 2.53 -8.77
C ILE A 63 -4.23 2.38 -8.50
N ILE A 64 -3.74 1.14 -8.44
CA ILE A 64 -2.31 0.85 -8.23
C ILE A 64 -1.47 1.42 -9.38
N GLN A 65 -1.91 1.23 -10.63
CA GLN A 65 -1.23 1.77 -11.81
C GLN A 65 -1.21 3.31 -11.82
N THR A 66 -2.33 3.95 -11.48
CA THR A 66 -2.42 5.42 -11.40
C THR A 66 -1.47 5.95 -10.33
N LEU A 67 -1.39 5.25 -9.19
CA LEU A 67 -0.48 5.57 -8.10
C LEU A 67 0.99 5.44 -8.53
N MET A 68 1.37 4.32 -9.16
CA MET A 68 2.71 4.11 -9.72
C MET A 68 3.08 5.21 -10.73
N ASN A 69 2.16 5.55 -11.63
CA ASN A 69 2.38 6.61 -12.63
C ASN A 69 2.52 8.00 -12.00
N SER A 70 1.98 8.22 -10.80
CA SER A 70 2.12 9.49 -10.07
C SER A 70 3.44 9.60 -9.30
N MET A 71 4.15 8.50 -9.07
CA MET A 71 5.40 8.47 -8.28
C MET A 71 6.50 9.35 -8.85
N PRO A 72 6.81 9.34 -10.16
CA PRO A 72 7.86 10.22 -10.71
C PRO A 72 7.58 11.71 -10.49
N ARG A 73 6.30 12.10 -10.39
CA ARG A 73 5.90 13.47 -10.08
C ARG A 73 6.09 13.80 -8.60
N ARG A 74 5.77 12.87 -7.71
CA ARG A 74 5.87 13.04 -6.25
C ARG A 74 7.31 13.02 -5.75
N VAL A 75 8.21 12.28 -6.41
CA VAL A 75 9.64 12.25 -6.09
C VAL A 75 10.36 13.54 -6.50
N LYS A 76 9.84 14.27 -7.49
CA LYS A 76 10.41 15.53 -8.00
C LYS A 76 9.85 16.79 -7.35
N ALA A 77 8.79 16.68 -6.55
CA ALA A 77 8.12 17.79 -5.89
C ALA A 77 8.74 18.08 -4.52
#